data_AF-A0A463Q748-F1
#
_entry.id   AF-A0A463Q748-F1
#
_cell.length_a   1.000
_cell.length_b   1.000
_cell.length_c   1.000
_cell.angle_alpha   90.00
_cell.angle_beta   90.00
_cell.angle_gamma   90.00
#
_symmetry.space_group_name_H-M   'P 1'
#
loop_
_entity.id
_entity.type
_entity.pdbx_description
1 polymer ?
#
loop_
_entity_poly.entity_id
_entity_poly.type
_entity_poly.pdbx_seq_one_letter_code
_entity_poly.pdbx_strand_id
1 'polypeptide(L)' 'MAARSGETDSAPIQDFPTMTVAELKEELVTRNIEFTSNAKKAELVALLEGSE' A
#
# COMPACT_ATOMS: atom_id res chain seq x y z
N MET A 1 33.87 15.70 -9.88
CA MET A 1 33.96 14.24 -9.67
C MET A 1 33.00 13.86 -8.56
N ALA A 2 32.19 12.81 -8.77
CA ALA A 2 31.31 12.09 -7.82
C ALA A 2 30.12 12.89 -7.23
N ALA A 3 28.91 12.35 -7.01
CA ALA A 3 28.22 11.14 -7.44
C ALA A 3 26.70 11.36 -7.20
N ARG A 4 25.87 10.80 -8.09
CA ARG A 4 24.47 10.33 -7.93
C ARG A 4 23.79 10.54 -6.56
N SER A 5 22.59 11.10 -6.57
CA SER A 5 21.42 10.52 -5.88
C SER A 5 20.17 11.10 -6.51
N GLY A 6 19.48 10.28 -7.29
CA GLY A 6 18.13 10.59 -7.74
C GLY A 6 17.22 10.48 -6.54
N GLU A 7 16.82 11.62 -6.00
CA GLU A 7 15.61 11.70 -5.20
C GLU A 7 14.48 11.73 -6.23
N THR A 8 14.13 10.54 -6.71
CA THR A 8 12.87 10.34 -7.39
C THR A 8 11.80 10.84 -6.43
N ASP A 9 11.16 11.93 -6.83
CA ASP A 9 9.78 12.29 -6.55
C ASP A 9 8.88 11.12 -7.02
N SER A 10 9.10 9.95 -6.42
CA SER A 10 8.17 8.85 -6.51
C SER A 10 7.08 9.24 -5.54
N ALA A 11 5.89 9.49 -6.09
CA ALA A 11 4.62 9.60 -5.38
C ALA A 11 4.66 8.79 -4.08
N PRO A 12 4.17 9.33 -2.96
CA PRO A 12 4.35 8.74 -1.63
C PRO A 12 4.07 7.25 -1.72
N ILE A 13 5.14 6.44 -1.76
CA ILE A 13 5.03 5.00 -1.94
C ILE A 13 4.40 4.58 -0.63
N GLN A 14 3.09 4.41 -0.68
CA GLN A 14 2.33 4.13 0.50
C GLN A 14 2.75 2.72 0.87
N ASP A 15 3.55 2.59 1.93
CA ASP A 15 4.22 1.36 2.32
C ASP A 15 3.23 0.33 2.91
N PHE A 16 2.07 0.13 2.29
CA PHE A 16 1.13 -0.95 2.54
C PHE A 16 1.81 -2.33 2.72
N PRO A 17 2.83 -2.74 1.93
CA PRO A 17 3.53 -4.00 2.19
C PRO A 17 4.20 -4.08 3.57
N THR A 18 4.51 -2.95 4.21
CA THR A 18 5.06 -2.91 5.57
C THR A 18 3.99 -2.96 6.66
N MET A 19 2.75 -2.57 6.34
CA MET A 19 1.62 -2.60 7.27
C MET A 19 1.18 -4.03 7.61
N THR A 20 0.52 -4.19 8.75
CA THR A 20 -0.07 -5.46 9.15
C THR A 20 -1.40 -5.73 8.42
N VAL A 21 -1.85 -6.98 8.39
CA VAL A 21 -3.15 -7.34 7.80
C VAL A 21 -4.30 -6.59 8.48
N ALA A 22 -4.19 -6.26 9.76
CA ALA A 22 -5.18 -5.49 10.49
C ALA A 22 -5.23 -4.04 9.97
N GLU A 23 -4.07 -3.37 9.91
CA GLU A 23 -3.96 -2.00 9.39
C GLU A 23 -4.40 -1.89 7.94
N LEU A 24 -4.02 -2.85 7.09
CA LEU A 24 -4.47 -2.90 5.69
C LEU A 24 -5.99 -3.01 5.58
N LYS A 25 -6.62 -3.82 6.44
CA LYS A 25 -8.09 -3.93 6.49
C LYS A 25 -8.71 -2.62 6.95
N GLU A 26 -8.15 -1.96 7.96
CA GLU A 26 -8.63 -0.65 8.42
C GLU A 26 -8.51 0.42 7.33
N GLU A 27 -7.40 0.45 6.60
CA GLU A 27 -7.22 1.35 5.45
C GLU A 27 -8.25 1.08 4.35
N LEU A 28 -8.49 -0.19 4.01
CA LEU A 28 -9.51 -0.57 3.04
C LEU A 28 -10.91 -0.16 3.50
N VAL A 29 -11.27 -0.38 4.77
CA VAL A 29 -12.54 0.09 5.34
C VAL A 29 -12.64 1.61 5.28
N THR A 30 -11.57 2.32 5.65
CA THR A 30 -11.50 3.79 5.66
C THR A 30 -11.70 4.37 4.27
N ARG A 31 -11.15 3.71 3.25
CA ARG A 31 -11.32 4.05 1.83
C ARG A 31 -12.61 3.50 1.22
N ASN A 32 -13.42 2.79 2.00
CA ASN A 32 -14.64 2.13 1.56
C ASN A 32 -14.43 1.11 0.43
N ILE A 33 -13.27 0.46 0.42
CA ILE A 33 -12.90 -0.59 -0.55
C ILE A 33 -13.36 -1.94 0.01
N GLU A 34 -14.15 -2.68 -0.77
CA GLU A 34 -14.57 -4.02 -0.40
C GLU A 34 -13.41 -5.00 -0.50
N PHE A 35 -13.23 -5.82 0.55
CA PHE A 35 -12.25 -6.90 0.57
C PHE A 35 -12.89 -8.17 1.12
N THR A 36 -12.36 -9.31 0.71
CA THR A 36 -12.84 -10.59 1.26
C THR A 36 -12.31 -10.78 2.69
N SER A 37 -13.13 -11.28 3.61
CA SER A 37 -12.71 -11.47 5.01
C SER A 37 -11.50 -12.41 5.16
N ASN A 38 -11.34 -13.33 4.20
CA ASN A 38 -10.21 -14.26 4.05
C ASN A 38 -9.14 -13.79 3.06
N ALA A 39 -9.17 -12.53 2.62
CA ALA A 39 -8.15 -11.94 1.77
C ALA A 39 -6.79 -12.05 2.45
N LYS A 40 -5.78 -12.42 1.66
CA LYS A 40 -4.39 -12.48 2.11
C LYS A 40 -3.81 -11.07 2.16
N LYS A 41 -2.74 -10.88 2.95
CA LYS A 41 -1.99 -9.63 3.01
C LYS A 41 -1.69 -9.07 1.61
N ALA A 42 -1.18 -9.91 0.71
CA ALA A 42 -0.85 -9.51 -0.66
C ALA A 42 -2.06 -8.97 -1.45
N GLU A 43 -3.25 -9.57 -1.28
CA GLU A 43 -4.47 -9.11 -1.94
C GLU A 43 -4.93 -7.77 -1.38
N LEU A 44 -4.88 -7.60 -0.05
CA LEU A 44 -5.25 -6.34 0.61
C LEU A 44 -4.32 -5.20 0.19
N VAL A 45 -3.02 -5.47 0.09
CA VAL A 45 -2.01 -4.52 -0.40
C VAL A 45 -2.29 -4.16 -1.87
N ALA A 46 -2.52 -5.16 -2.73
CA ALA A 46 -2.82 -4.92 -4.14
C ALA A 46 -4.12 -4.11 -4.36
N LEU A 47 -5.14 -4.31 -3.51
CA LEU A 47 -6.36 -3.50 -3.53
C LEU A 47 -6.10 -2.04 -3.14
N LEU A 48 -5.20 -1.80 -2.20
CA LEU A 48 -4.83 -0.46 -1.76
C LEU A 48 -3.93 0.26 -2.77
N GLU A 49 -2.96 -0.44 -3.36
CA GLU A 49 -2.09 0.07 -4.43
C GLU A 49 -2.85 0.27 -5.75
N GLY A 50 -3.83 -0.58 -6.05
CA GLY A 50 -4.62 -0.54 -7.28
C GLY A 50 -5.80 0.44 -7.26
N SER A 51 -6.06 1.09 -6.13
CA SER A 51 -7.18 2.03 -5.95
C SER A 51 -6.77 3.51 -6.09
N GLU A 52 -5.56 3.79 -6.59
CA GLU A 52 -5.07 5.13 -6.95
C GLU A 52 -5.64 5.66 -8.27
#